data_AF-A0A9P8YKA9-F1
#
_entry.id   AF-A0A9P8YKA9-F1
#
_cell.length_a   1.000
_cell.length_b   1.000
_cell.length_c   1.000
_cell.angle_alpha   90.00
_cell.angle_beta   90.00
_cell.angle_gamma   90.00
#
_symmetry.space_group_name_H-M   'P 1'
#
loop_
_entity.id
_entity.type
_entity.pdbx_description
1 polymer ?
#
loop_
_entity_poly.entity_id
_entity_poly.type
_entity_poly.pdbx_seq_one_letter_code
_entity_poly.pdbx_strand_id
1 'polypeptide(L)'
;MRFSFANSFTALLALGSSVAEAGSFRNKREQAVTVTQTVTATSSEPTAWQWDAGATREVPIHPSCNATERAQLKRGFADAMKYAQHAKDHILRFGNSSDHYVKYFGSAPTAEAAGWYDKIVNGDKTGLWFRCDDIDGNCSQDGWAGHWRGSNATMETVICPLSFTTRKPIEALCAFGYDVANGKLNTQFGIDLIHRLFHVPTIGEGAAEHYADTYAECLQLAIDNPAEAVRNTHSLQYFALDVYAYDIALPGEGCAGVLKEEASSTGAAPAVPSATATEAPSQTSAAPTECHTHADGVVHCS
;
A
#
# COMPACT_ATOMS: atom_id res chain seq x y z
N MET A 1 -3.91 51.75 3.15
CA MET A 1 -5.03 51.88 4.10
C MET A 1 -4.91 50.76 5.12
N ARG A 2 -4.66 51.11 6.38
CA ARG A 2 -4.56 50.17 7.51
C ARG A 2 -5.85 50.26 8.31
N PHE A 3 -6.46 49.14 8.67
CA PHE A 3 -7.44 49.08 9.74
C PHE A 3 -7.01 48.02 10.75
N SER A 4 -6.57 48.50 11.90
CA SER A 4 -6.50 47.76 13.17
C SER A 4 -7.87 47.81 13.83
N PHE A 5 -8.30 46.69 14.40
CA PHE A 5 -9.18 46.71 15.57
C PHE A 5 -8.59 45.76 16.61
N ALA A 6 -8.05 46.37 17.66
CA ALA A 6 -7.87 45.75 18.97
C ALA A 6 -9.17 45.97 19.76
N ASN A 7 -9.59 44.99 20.55
CA ASN A 7 -10.40 45.30 21.73
C ASN A 7 -10.14 44.31 22.86
N SER A 8 -10.04 44.91 24.04
CA SER A 8 -9.47 44.40 25.29
C SER A 8 -10.42 43.53 26.12
N PHE A 9 -9.79 42.62 26.87
CA PHE A 9 -10.05 42.19 28.24
C PHE A 9 -11.36 42.61 28.94
N THR A 10 -12.05 41.63 29.53
CA THR A 10 -12.53 41.70 30.92
C THR A 10 -12.63 40.28 31.52
N ALA A 11 -11.98 40.07 32.66
CA ALA A 11 -12.08 38.89 33.51
C ALA A 11 -12.50 39.33 34.93
N LEU A 12 -13.36 38.57 35.62
CA LEU A 12 -13.52 38.44 37.09
C LEU A 12 -14.72 37.48 37.35
N LEU A 13 -14.55 36.27 37.94
CA LEU A 13 -14.64 35.91 39.39
C LEU A 13 -15.97 36.37 40.06
N ALA A 14 -16.74 35.60 40.86
CA ALA A 14 -16.56 34.30 41.52
C ALA A 14 -17.89 33.82 42.18
N LEU A 15 -17.90 32.54 42.60
CA LEU A 15 -18.51 31.95 43.82
C LEU A 15 -20.04 31.97 44.05
N GLY A 16 -20.58 30.77 44.25
CA GLY A 16 -21.87 30.51 44.88
C GLY A 16 -22.01 29.03 45.25
N SER A 17 -21.37 28.62 46.35
CA SER A 17 -21.60 27.32 46.98
C SER A 17 -22.69 27.46 48.03
N SER A 18 -23.81 26.76 47.87
CA SER A 18 -24.85 26.66 48.89
C SER A 18 -24.83 25.26 49.49
N VAL A 19 -24.42 25.18 50.75
CA VAL A 19 -24.57 24.03 51.63
C VAL A 19 -26.00 24.04 52.17
N ALA A 20 -26.73 22.93 52.08
CA ALA A 20 -27.98 22.72 52.79
C ALA A 20 -27.90 21.40 53.58
N GLU A 21 -28.22 21.51 54.85
CA GLU A 21 -28.08 20.51 55.91
C GLU A 21 -29.04 19.32 55.78
N ALA A 22 -28.62 18.25 56.47
CA ALA A 22 -29.24 16.94 56.53
C ALA A 22 -30.62 16.95 57.23
N GLY A 23 -31.62 16.41 56.54
CA GLY A 23 -32.87 15.91 57.13
C GLY A 23 -32.83 14.39 57.23
N SER A 24 -32.76 13.86 58.45
CA SER A 24 -32.84 12.43 58.74
C SER A 24 -34.26 11.91 58.50
N PHE A 25 -34.48 11.23 57.37
CA PHE A 25 -35.62 10.35 57.16
C PHE A 25 -35.15 8.91 57.02
N ARG A 26 -35.51 8.10 58.02
CA ARG A 26 -35.40 6.63 57.99
C ARG A 26 -36.29 6.08 56.87
N ASN A 27 -35.72 5.86 55.68
CA ASN A 27 -36.35 5.07 54.63
C ASN A 27 -35.75 3.67 54.63
N LYS A 28 -36.62 2.66 54.76
CA LYS A 28 -36.31 1.25 54.57
C LYS A 28 -35.67 1.10 53.19
N ARG A 29 -34.41 0.65 53.17
CA ARG A 29 -33.66 0.38 51.94
C ARG A 29 -34.17 -0.95 51.38
N GLU A 30 -35.20 -0.90 50.54
CA GLU A 30 -35.50 -2.02 49.65
C GLU A 30 -34.28 -2.20 48.75
N GLN A 31 -33.65 -3.37 48.83
CA GLN A 31 -32.57 -3.74 47.92
C GLN A 31 -33.21 -4.02 46.56
N ALA A 32 -33.27 -3.00 45.72
CA ALA A 32 -33.52 -3.20 44.30
C ALA A 32 -32.29 -3.90 43.71
N VAL A 33 -32.40 -5.22 43.49
CA VAL A 33 -31.45 -5.98 42.68
C VAL A 33 -31.72 -5.61 41.23
N THR A 34 -30.94 -4.68 40.69
CA THR A 34 -30.98 -4.39 39.25
C THR A 34 -30.23 -5.49 38.52
N VAL A 35 -30.98 -6.41 37.91
CA VAL A 35 -30.43 -7.39 36.97
C VAL A 35 -30.23 -6.66 35.64
N THR A 36 -28.99 -6.33 35.31
CA THR A 36 -28.64 -5.89 33.95
C THR A 36 -28.66 -7.12 33.05
N GLN A 37 -29.81 -7.37 32.42
CA GLN A 37 -29.91 -8.38 31.37
C GLN A 37 -29.35 -7.78 30.08
N THR A 38 -28.15 -8.22 29.67
CA THR A 38 -27.65 -7.95 28.34
C THR A 38 -28.54 -8.73 27.36
N VAL A 39 -29.51 -8.06 26.76
CA VAL A 39 -30.24 -8.62 25.62
C VAL A 39 -29.25 -8.64 24.47
N THR A 40 -28.65 -9.79 24.21
CA THR A 40 -27.98 -10.05 22.93
C THR A 40 -29.07 -9.91 21.88
N ALA A 41 -29.11 -8.75 21.21
CA ALA A 41 -29.95 -8.58 20.05
C ALA A 41 -29.53 -9.66 19.05
N THR A 42 -30.37 -10.67 18.87
CA THR A 42 -30.29 -11.60 17.75
C THR A 42 -30.26 -10.72 16.51
N SER A 43 -29.13 -10.69 15.81
CA SER A 43 -29.04 -10.00 14.52
C SER A 43 -30.09 -10.61 13.62
N SER A 44 -31.17 -9.88 13.37
CA SER A 44 -32.18 -10.26 12.39
C SER A 44 -31.44 -10.54 11.09
N GLU A 45 -31.56 -11.75 10.55
CA GLU A 45 -31.01 -12.05 9.23
C GLU A 45 -31.53 -11.00 8.22
N PRO A 46 -30.67 -10.53 7.29
CA PRO A 46 -31.07 -9.58 6.27
C PRO A 46 -32.33 -10.07 5.54
N THR A 47 -33.38 -9.26 5.53
CA THR A 47 -34.52 -9.55 4.65
C THR A 47 -34.10 -9.31 3.19
N ALA A 48 -34.74 -9.98 2.22
CA ALA A 48 -34.34 -9.95 0.81
C ALA A 48 -34.30 -8.54 0.15
N TRP A 49 -34.87 -7.52 0.79
CA TRP A 49 -34.85 -6.12 0.34
C TRP A 49 -33.89 -5.22 1.13
N GLN A 50 -33.32 -5.69 2.25
CA GLN A 50 -32.28 -5.00 3.00
C GLN A 50 -30.91 -5.35 2.41
N TRP A 51 -30.67 -4.85 1.20
CA TRP A 51 -29.52 -5.22 0.37
C TRP A 51 -28.15 -4.95 1.03
N ASP A 52 -28.09 -4.05 2.02
CA ASP A 52 -26.88 -3.65 2.74
C ASP A 52 -26.81 -4.14 4.19
N ALA A 53 -27.84 -4.84 4.69
CA ALA A 53 -27.83 -5.32 6.06
C ALA A 53 -26.71 -6.36 6.27
N GLY A 54 -25.85 -6.09 7.25
CA GLY A 54 -24.68 -6.92 7.55
C GLY A 54 -23.43 -6.62 6.72
N ALA A 55 -23.52 -5.74 5.71
CA ALA A 55 -22.36 -5.37 4.91
C ALA A 55 -21.33 -4.58 5.72
N THR A 56 -20.06 -4.91 5.53
CA THR A 56 -18.93 -4.25 6.18
C THR A 56 -18.23 -3.34 5.17
N ARG A 57 -18.16 -2.03 5.46
CA ARG A 57 -17.51 -1.06 4.57
C ARG A 57 -16.04 -0.81 4.88
N GLU A 58 -15.66 -0.94 6.15
CA GLU A 58 -14.28 -0.80 6.60
C GLU A 58 -13.53 -2.12 6.49
N VAL A 59 -12.20 -2.06 6.31
CA VAL A 59 -11.38 -3.27 6.37
C VAL A 59 -11.23 -3.72 7.83
N PRO A 60 -11.69 -4.94 8.21
CA PRO A 60 -11.54 -5.43 9.57
C PRO A 60 -10.08 -5.72 9.93
N ILE A 61 -9.69 -5.28 11.12
CA ILE A 61 -8.34 -5.52 11.70
C ILE A 61 -8.48 -6.44 12.90
N HIS A 62 -7.85 -7.60 12.81
CA HIS A 62 -7.92 -8.68 13.79
C HIS A 62 -7.42 -8.22 15.18
N PRO A 63 -7.94 -8.77 16.29
CA PRO A 63 -7.51 -8.41 17.65
C PRO A 63 -6.04 -8.70 17.96
N SER A 64 -5.35 -9.50 17.16
CA SER A 64 -3.91 -9.73 17.32
C SER A 64 -3.06 -8.49 17.07
N CYS A 65 -3.59 -7.47 16.40
CA CYS A 65 -2.93 -6.19 16.23
C CYS A 65 -3.05 -5.31 17.49
N ASN A 66 -1.91 -4.89 18.03
CA ASN A 66 -1.86 -3.96 19.15
C ASN A 66 -2.34 -2.54 18.74
N ALA A 67 -2.44 -1.62 19.69
CA ALA A 67 -2.99 -0.28 19.45
C ALA A 67 -2.22 0.51 18.37
N THR A 68 -0.89 0.41 18.34
CA THR A 68 -0.03 1.13 17.39
C THR A 68 -0.10 0.51 15.99
N GLU A 69 -0.06 -0.82 15.89
CA GLU A 69 -0.24 -1.54 14.63
C GLU A 69 -1.61 -1.25 14.02
N ARG A 70 -2.66 -1.27 14.85
CA ARG A 70 -4.01 -0.91 14.43
C ARG A 70 -4.09 0.52 13.93
N ALA A 71 -3.45 1.48 14.58
CA ALA A 71 -3.43 2.87 14.14
C ALA A 71 -2.76 3.02 12.77
N GLN A 72 -1.62 2.35 12.57
CA GLN A 72 -0.91 2.34 11.29
C GLN A 72 -1.72 1.66 10.18
N LEU A 73 -2.36 0.53 10.46
CA LEU A 73 -3.23 -0.15 9.50
C LEU A 73 -4.44 0.68 9.12
N LYS A 74 -5.13 1.31 10.10
CA LYS A 74 -6.26 2.20 9.83
C LYS A 74 -5.85 3.34 8.89
N ARG A 75 -4.69 3.94 9.14
CA ARG A 75 -4.12 4.98 8.28
C ARG A 75 -3.79 4.43 6.89
N GLY A 76 -3.13 3.27 6.82
CA GLY A 76 -2.79 2.60 5.56
C GLY A 76 -4.03 2.26 4.74
N PHE A 77 -5.10 1.75 5.35
CA PHE A 77 -6.36 1.50 4.65
C PHE A 77 -7.04 2.78 4.20
N ALA A 78 -7.03 3.85 5.00
CA ALA A 78 -7.53 5.14 4.54
C ALA A 78 -6.76 5.65 3.31
N ASP A 79 -5.43 5.46 3.28
CA ASP A 79 -4.61 5.80 2.13
C ASP A 79 -4.90 4.88 0.92
N ALA A 80 -5.08 3.58 1.14
CA ALA A 80 -5.50 2.62 0.11
C ALA A 80 -6.84 3.03 -0.54
N MET A 81 -7.81 3.46 0.26
CA MET A 81 -9.10 3.95 -0.26
C MET A 81 -8.92 5.23 -1.09
N LYS A 82 -8.04 6.16 -0.69
CA LYS A 82 -7.75 7.36 -1.50
C LYS A 82 -7.12 7.02 -2.84
N TYR A 83 -6.11 6.13 -2.84
CA TYR A 83 -5.46 5.69 -4.08
C TYR A 83 -6.45 4.98 -5.00
N ALA A 84 -7.21 4.00 -4.50
CA ALA A 84 -8.18 3.26 -5.29
C ALA A 84 -9.31 4.16 -5.81
N GLN A 85 -9.88 5.02 -4.96
CA GLN A 85 -10.93 5.94 -5.36
C GLN A 85 -10.44 6.91 -6.45
N HIS A 86 -9.25 7.48 -6.30
CA HIS A 86 -8.69 8.38 -7.30
C HIS A 86 -8.36 7.67 -8.61
N ALA A 87 -7.78 6.46 -8.55
CA ALA A 87 -7.52 5.65 -9.74
C ALA A 87 -8.82 5.37 -10.52
N LYS A 88 -9.89 4.98 -9.81
CA LYS A 88 -11.23 4.80 -10.41
C LYS A 88 -11.72 6.10 -11.05
N ASP A 89 -11.66 7.22 -10.34
CA ASP A 89 -12.15 8.51 -10.84
C ASP A 89 -11.37 8.99 -12.07
N HIS A 90 -10.05 8.78 -12.10
CA HIS A 90 -9.22 9.04 -13.28
C HIS A 90 -9.68 8.22 -14.48
N ILE A 91 -9.91 6.91 -14.30
CA ILE A 91 -10.40 6.02 -15.36
C ILE A 91 -11.77 6.47 -15.85
N LEU A 92 -12.71 6.78 -14.94
CA LEU A 92 -14.06 7.21 -15.31
C LEU A 92 -14.09 8.56 -16.02
N ARG A 93 -13.14 9.45 -15.71
CA ARG A 93 -13.04 10.77 -16.32
C ARG A 93 -12.39 10.74 -17.70
N PHE A 94 -11.26 10.05 -17.83
CA PHE A 94 -10.42 10.12 -19.03
C PHE A 94 -10.49 8.85 -19.89
N GLY A 95 -10.87 7.72 -19.30
CA GLY A 95 -10.89 6.43 -19.97
C GLY A 95 -9.55 6.11 -20.63
N ASN A 96 -9.62 5.55 -21.83
CA ASN A 96 -8.45 5.18 -22.63
C ASN A 96 -7.84 6.37 -23.41
N SER A 97 -8.32 7.60 -23.19
CA SER A 97 -7.64 8.81 -23.71
C SER A 97 -6.53 9.30 -22.78
N SER A 98 -6.41 8.70 -21.58
CA SER A 98 -5.31 8.98 -20.65
C SER A 98 -4.04 8.24 -21.07
N ASP A 99 -2.93 8.97 -21.20
CA ASP A 99 -1.61 8.38 -21.43
C ASP A 99 -1.20 7.46 -20.26
N HIS A 100 -1.59 7.78 -19.03
CA HIS A 100 -1.35 6.89 -17.88
C HIS A 100 -2.16 5.59 -17.98
N TYR A 101 -3.41 5.66 -18.46
CA TYR A 101 -4.20 4.45 -18.66
C TYR A 101 -3.57 3.54 -19.72
N VAL A 102 -3.23 4.11 -20.89
CA VAL A 102 -2.61 3.37 -21.99
C VAL A 102 -1.24 2.80 -21.57
N LYS A 103 -0.47 3.54 -20.77
CA LYS A 103 0.84 3.09 -20.25
C LYS A 103 0.76 1.79 -19.46
N TYR A 104 -0.25 1.61 -18.61
CA TYR A 104 -0.33 0.44 -17.71
C TYR A 104 -1.31 -0.63 -18.15
N PHE A 105 -2.26 -0.30 -19.04
CA PHE A 105 -3.34 -1.18 -19.46
C PHE A 105 -3.50 -1.27 -20.99
N GLY A 106 -2.68 -0.56 -21.77
CA GLY A 106 -2.70 -0.60 -23.22
C GLY A 106 -4.06 -0.22 -23.81
N SER A 107 -4.52 -1.00 -24.78
CA SER A 107 -5.81 -0.81 -25.44
C SER A 107 -6.98 -1.49 -24.73
N ALA A 108 -6.81 -1.98 -23.50
CA ALA A 108 -7.86 -2.71 -22.80
C ALA A 108 -9.08 -1.83 -22.47
N PRO A 109 -10.31 -2.37 -22.52
CA PRO A 109 -11.49 -1.66 -22.03
C PRO A 109 -11.36 -1.25 -20.55
N THR A 110 -11.89 -0.08 -20.22
CA THR A 110 -11.68 0.59 -18.91
C THR A 110 -12.52 0.04 -17.76
N ALA A 111 -13.65 -0.61 -18.08
CA ALA A 111 -14.63 -1.03 -17.08
C ALA A 111 -14.04 -2.02 -16.07
N GLU A 112 -13.17 -2.93 -16.51
CA GLU A 112 -12.59 -3.96 -15.65
C GLU A 112 -11.62 -3.36 -14.62
N ALA A 113 -10.65 -2.56 -15.08
CA ALA A 113 -9.73 -1.85 -14.18
C ALA A 113 -10.46 -0.93 -13.20
N ALA A 114 -11.46 -0.17 -13.67
CA ALA A 114 -12.29 0.67 -12.79
C ALA A 114 -13.06 -0.17 -11.76
N GLY A 115 -13.58 -1.33 -12.16
CA GLY A 115 -14.31 -2.26 -11.31
C GLY A 115 -13.45 -2.83 -10.18
N TRP A 116 -12.17 -3.15 -10.44
CA TRP A 116 -11.25 -3.61 -9.41
C TRP A 116 -11.07 -2.57 -8.29
N TYR A 117 -10.86 -1.31 -8.65
CA TYR A 117 -10.80 -0.24 -7.66
C TYR A 117 -12.14 0.02 -6.96
N ASP A 118 -13.25 -0.11 -7.68
CA ASP A 118 -14.58 0.06 -7.09
C ASP A 118 -14.89 -1.01 -6.05
N LYS A 119 -14.46 -2.27 -6.26
CA LYS A 119 -14.56 -3.32 -5.25
C LYS A 119 -13.78 -2.97 -3.98
N ILE A 120 -12.58 -2.39 -4.11
CA ILE A 120 -11.82 -1.92 -2.95
C ILE A 120 -12.59 -0.83 -2.21
N VAL A 121 -13.11 0.18 -2.90
CA VAL A 121 -13.76 1.32 -2.25
C VAL A 121 -15.14 0.96 -1.69
N ASN A 122 -15.97 0.32 -2.51
CA ASN A 122 -17.41 0.17 -2.26
C ASN A 122 -17.84 -1.27 -1.95
N GLY A 123 -17.02 -2.27 -2.27
CA GLY A 123 -17.34 -3.68 -2.04
C GLY A 123 -17.48 -4.04 -0.57
N ASP A 124 -18.30 -5.06 -0.31
CA ASP A 124 -18.48 -5.64 1.02
C ASP A 124 -17.21 -6.36 1.48
N LYS A 125 -16.79 -6.04 2.70
CA LYS A 125 -15.56 -6.52 3.33
C LYS A 125 -15.83 -7.53 4.43
N THR A 126 -17.07 -8.00 4.53
CA THR A 126 -17.46 -9.00 5.52
C THR A 126 -16.60 -10.25 5.39
N GLY A 127 -16.12 -10.75 6.54
CA GLY A 127 -15.32 -11.97 6.63
C GLY A 127 -13.83 -11.79 6.33
N LEU A 128 -13.38 -10.66 5.79
CA LEU A 128 -11.95 -10.42 5.56
C LEU A 128 -11.24 -9.93 6.82
N TRP A 129 -9.99 -10.37 7.04
CA TRP A 129 -9.20 -9.96 8.19
C TRP A 129 -7.75 -9.66 7.86
N PHE A 130 -7.26 -8.56 8.40
CA PHE A 130 -5.83 -8.28 8.49
C PHE A 130 -5.35 -8.47 9.92
N ARG A 131 -4.34 -9.32 10.09
CA ARG A 131 -3.83 -9.75 11.40
C ARG A 131 -2.35 -9.47 11.57
N CYS A 132 -1.88 -9.33 12.80
CA CYS A 132 -0.50 -8.94 13.11
C CYS A 132 0.31 -10.02 13.84
N ASP A 133 -0.32 -11.15 14.16
CA ASP A 133 0.36 -12.33 14.68
C ASP A 133 0.84 -13.23 13.55
N ASP A 134 2.03 -13.82 13.73
CA ASP A 134 2.65 -14.72 12.77
C ASP A 134 2.11 -16.15 12.91
N ILE A 135 0.82 -16.33 12.65
CA ILE A 135 0.14 -17.62 12.84
C ILE A 135 0.69 -18.73 11.93
N ASP A 136 1.28 -18.37 10.80
CA ASP A 136 1.84 -19.32 9.83
C ASP A 136 3.37 -19.46 9.97
N GLY A 137 4.03 -18.67 10.83
CA GLY A 137 5.49 -18.71 11.05
C GLY A 137 6.36 -18.08 9.94
N ASN A 138 5.74 -17.36 9.01
CA ASN A 138 6.37 -16.85 7.80
C ASN A 138 6.99 -15.46 7.96
N CYS A 139 6.71 -14.73 9.04
CA CYS A 139 7.26 -13.37 9.24
C CYS A 139 8.75 -13.35 9.55
N SER A 140 9.37 -14.51 9.77
CA SER A 140 10.81 -14.66 9.94
C SER A 140 11.59 -14.69 8.61
N GLN A 141 10.90 -14.80 7.47
CA GLN A 141 11.53 -14.82 6.16
C GLN A 141 12.08 -13.44 5.79
N ASP A 142 13.29 -13.41 5.22
CA ASP A 142 13.95 -12.15 4.89
C ASP A 142 13.16 -11.36 3.83
N GLY A 143 12.98 -10.06 4.08
CA GLY A 143 12.17 -9.17 3.24
C GLY A 143 10.65 -9.37 3.33
N TRP A 144 10.14 -10.37 4.05
CA TRP A 144 8.69 -10.60 4.15
C TRP A 144 8.04 -9.57 5.08
N ALA A 145 7.21 -8.72 4.48
CA ALA A 145 6.41 -7.74 5.24
C ALA A 145 4.99 -8.24 5.53
N GLY A 146 4.67 -9.47 5.14
CA GLY A 146 3.39 -10.11 5.33
C GLY A 146 2.99 -10.95 4.12
N HIS A 147 1.92 -11.71 4.26
CA HIS A 147 1.48 -12.68 3.26
C HIS A 147 -0.02 -12.92 3.35
N TRP A 148 -0.64 -13.22 2.20
CA TRP A 148 -1.97 -13.80 2.17
C TRP A 148 -1.90 -15.26 2.62
N ARG A 149 -2.87 -15.70 3.43
CA ARG A 149 -2.81 -17.04 4.06
C ARG A 149 -3.20 -18.18 3.11
N GLY A 150 -3.66 -17.89 1.90
CA GLY A 150 -3.99 -18.90 0.90
C GLY A 150 -5.01 -19.91 1.42
N SER A 151 -4.74 -21.19 1.23
CA SER A 151 -5.63 -22.28 1.67
C SER A 151 -5.78 -22.41 3.20
N ASN A 152 -4.87 -21.83 4.00
CA ASN A 152 -5.00 -21.84 5.46
C ASN A 152 -6.16 -20.96 5.95
N ALA A 153 -6.41 -19.84 5.27
CA ALA A 153 -7.57 -18.97 5.47
C ALA A 153 -7.65 -17.94 4.33
N THR A 154 -8.44 -18.22 3.30
CA THR A 154 -8.47 -17.42 2.05
C THR A 154 -8.92 -15.98 2.24
N MET A 155 -9.59 -15.67 3.35
CA MET A 155 -10.08 -14.34 3.68
C MET A 155 -9.13 -13.56 4.59
N GLU A 156 -7.95 -14.09 4.88
CA GLU A 156 -7.03 -13.51 5.86
C GLU A 156 -5.67 -13.15 5.27
N THR A 157 -5.13 -12.02 5.70
CA THR A 157 -3.77 -11.57 5.39
C THR A 157 -3.01 -11.27 6.68
N VAL A 158 -1.79 -11.80 6.78
CA VAL A 158 -0.85 -11.49 7.87
C VAL A 158 -0.03 -10.25 7.49
N ILE A 159 0.11 -9.32 8.43
CA ILE A 159 0.99 -8.16 8.37
C ILE A 159 2.17 -8.40 9.31
N CYS A 160 3.37 -8.54 8.76
CA CYS A 160 4.57 -8.78 9.55
C CYS A 160 5.19 -7.47 10.10
N PRO A 161 6.01 -7.55 11.16
CA PRO A 161 6.65 -6.37 11.77
C PRO A 161 7.38 -5.45 10.79
N LEU A 162 7.97 -6.01 9.73
CA LEU A 162 8.66 -5.24 8.69
C LEU A 162 7.75 -4.21 8.01
N SER A 163 6.44 -4.47 7.87
CA SER A 163 5.50 -3.49 7.32
C SER A 163 5.43 -2.21 8.15
N PHE A 164 5.42 -2.33 9.48
CA PHE A 164 5.26 -1.20 10.37
C PHE A 164 6.50 -0.31 10.51
N THR A 165 7.63 -0.72 9.94
CA THR A 165 8.90 0.00 10.06
C THR A 165 9.42 0.52 8.71
N THR A 166 9.05 -0.16 7.61
CA THR A 166 9.55 0.20 6.27
C THR A 166 8.56 1.01 5.45
N ARG A 167 7.26 0.81 5.67
CA ARG A 167 6.20 1.36 4.82
C ARG A 167 5.93 2.81 5.16
N LYS A 168 5.64 3.60 4.14
CA LYS A 168 5.49 5.04 4.24
C LYS A 168 4.03 5.48 4.06
N PRO A 169 3.64 6.58 4.73
CA PRO A 169 2.43 7.35 4.46
C PRO A 169 2.23 7.77 3.00
N ILE A 170 0.97 7.99 2.56
CA ILE A 170 0.68 8.64 1.28
C ILE A 170 1.39 10.00 1.08
N GLU A 171 1.61 10.76 2.16
CA GLU A 171 2.29 12.06 2.14
C GLU A 171 3.79 11.93 1.82
N ALA A 172 4.34 10.72 1.82
CA ALA A 172 5.70 10.45 1.38
C ALA A 172 5.79 10.13 -0.12
N LEU A 173 4.67 10.06 -0.85
CA LEU A 173 4.68 9.89 -2.30
C LEU A 173 5.43 11.04 -2.96
N CYS A 174 6.32 10.71 -3.91
CA CYS A 174 7.22 11.66 -4.59
C CYS A 174 8.23 12.38 -3.69
N ALA A 175 8.36 11.99 -2.42
CA ALA A 175 9.34 12.51 -1.49
C ALA A 175 10.48 11.50 -1.27
N PHE A 176 11.54 11.93 -0.58
CA PHE A 176 12.66 11.07 -0.16
C PHE A 176 13.37 10.35 -1.33
N GLY A 177 13.33 10.92 -2.53
CA GLY A 177 13.92 10.32 -3.73
C GLY A 177 13.14 9.12 -4.29
N TYR A 178 11.89 8.92 -3.86
CA TYR A 178 11.01 7.93 -4.45
C TYR A 178 10.49 8.40 -5.82
N ASP A 179 10.57 7.51 -6.81
CA ASP A 179 9.89 7.63 -8.09
C ASP A 179 9.21 6.30 -8.44
N VAL A 180 8.17 6.33 -9.28
CA VAL A 180 7.32 5.17 -9.56
C VAL A 180 8.08 4.09 -10.34
N ALA A 181 8.94 4.46 -11.28
CA ALA A 181 9.67 3.51 -12.13
C ALA A 181 10.75 2.72 -11.37
N ASN A 182 11.42 3.33 -10.40
CA ASN A 182 12.55 2.71 -9.67
C ASN A 182 12.21 2.35 -8.22
N GLY A 183 11.15 2.92 -7.65
CA GLY A 183 10.74 2.67 -6.28
C GLY A 183 9.98 1.36 -6.13
N LYS A 184 10.19 0.65 -5.01
CA LYS A 184 9.37 -0.54 -4.70
C LYS A 184 7.91 -0.12 -4.54
N LEU A 185 6.99 -0.73 -5.29
CA LEU A 185 5.52 -0.53 -5.18
C LEU A 185 5.03 -0.53 -3.74
N ASN A 186 5.64 -1.43 -2.98
CA ASN A 186 5.29 -1.73 -1.62
C ASN A 186 5.75 -0.61 -0.65
N THR A 187 6.57 0.36 -1.06
CA THR A 187 7.03 1.48 -0.21
C THR A 187 5.86 2.28 0.37
N GLN A 188 4.83 2.56 -0.42
CA GLN A 188 3.63 3.25 0.06
C GLN A 188 2.67 2.25 0.72
N PHE A 189 2.35 2.44 2.00
CA PHE A 189 1.62 1.43 2.76
C PHE A 189 0.21 1.19 2.18
N GLY A 190 -0.49 2.25 1.76
CA GLY A 190 -1.80 2.11 1.11
C GLY A 190 -1.75 1.26 -0.16
N ILE A 191 -0.69 1.36 -0.95
CA ILE A 191 -0.53 0.60 -2.20
C ILE A 191 -0.17 -0.86 -1.93
N ASP A 192 0.63 -1.14 -0.89
CA ASP A 192 0.84 -2.50 -0.40
C ASP A 192 -0.46 -3.16 0.07
N LEU A 193 -1.33 -2.38 0.73
CA LEU A 193 -2.61 -2.89 1.20
C LEU A 193 -3.61 -3.12 0.04
N ILE A 194 -3.57 -2.31 -1.04
CA ILE A 194 -4.32 -2.58 -2.27
C ILE A 194 -3.95 -3.95 -2.85
N HIS A 195 -2.65 -4.25 -2.96
CA HIS A 195 -2.18 -5.56 -3.43
C HIS A 195 -2.74 -6.71 -2.62
N ARG A 196 -2.64 -6.59 -1.29
CA ARG A 196 -3.11 -7.63 -0.36
C ARG A 196 -4.62 -7.81 -0.41
N LEU A 197 -5.36 -6.73 -0.66
CA LEU A 197 -6.81 -6.82 -0.87
C LEU A 197 -7.14 -7.60 -2.15
N PHE A 198 -6.37 -7.45 -3.23
CA PHE A 198 -6.60 -8.24 -4.45
C PHE A 198 -6.39 -9.74 -4.25
N HIS A 199 -5.50 -10.16 -3.34
CA HIS A 199 -5.39 -11.59 -3.00
C HIS A 199 -6.62 -12.18 -2.30
N VAL A 200 -7.50 -11.34 -1.76
CA VAL A 200 -8.72 -11.81 -1.09
C VAL A 200 -9.82 -12.08 -2.11
N PRO A 201 -10.46 -13.28 -2.12
CA PRO A 201 -11.43 -13.66 -3.14
C PRO A 201 -12.63 -12.72 -3.31
N THR A 202 -13.10 -12.05 -2.24
CA THR A 202 -14.23 -11.09 -2.35
C THR A 202 -13.88 -9.82 -3.12
N ILE A 203 -12.58 -9.54 -3.33
CA ILE A 203 -12.10 -8.35 -4.04
C ILE A 203 -11.49 -8.75 -5.38
N GLY A 204 -10.46 -9.60 -5.38
CA GLY A 204 -9.76 -9.96 -6.62
C GLY A 204 -10.32 -11.18 -7.35
N GLU A 205 -11.24 -11.94 -6.74
CA GLU A 205 -11.96 -13.06 -7.38
C GLU A 205 -11.08 -14.16 -7.99
N GLY A 206 -9.80 -14.23 -7.63
CA GLY A 206 -8.83 -15.10 -8.32
C GLY A 206 -8.63 -14.74 -9.80
N ALA A 207 -9.02 -13.53 -10.19
CA ALA A 207 -8.79 -12.97 -11.51
C ALA A 207 -7.77 -11.84 -11.46
N ALA A 208 -7.77 -11.03 -10.39
CA ALA A 208 -6.73 -10.04 -10.14
C ALA A 208 -5.49 -10.73 -9.53
N GLU A 209 -4.57 -11.18 -10.38
CA GLU A 209 -3.40 -12.00 -10.00
C GLU A 209 -2.07 -11.37 -10.45
N HIS A 210 -1.00 -12.15 -10.40
CA HIS A 210 0.36 -11.75 -10.75
C HIS A 210 0.66 -12.26 -12.16
N TYR A 211 0.53 -11.38 -13.16
CA TYR A 211 0.87 -11.67 -14.57
C TYR A 211 2.22 -11.06 -14.97
N ALA A 212 2.64 -10.01 -14.27
CA ALA A 212 3.93 -9.36 -14.42
C ALA A 212 4.30 -8.65 -13.11
N ASP A 213 5.57 -8.70 -12.71
CA ASP A 213 5.98 -8.24 -11.38
C ASP A 213 6.74 -6.92 -11.42
N THR A 214 7.74 -6.81 -12.28
CA THR A 214 8.59 -5.61 -12.34
C THR A 214 7.91 -4.48 -13.11
N TYR A 215 8.39 -3.25 -12.93
CA TYR A 215 7.89 -2.09 -13.67
C TYR A 215 7.96 -2.31 -15.18
N ALA A 216 9.11 -2.78 -15.69
CA ALA A 216 9.32 -3.05 -17.11
C ALA A 216 8.38 -4.16 -17.63
N GLU A 217 8.23 -5.26 -16.89
CA GLU A 217 7.31 -6.34 -17.27
C GLU A 217 5.86 -5.88 -17.28
N CYS A 218 5.44 -5.02 -16.34
CA CYS A 218 4.08 -4.48 -16.33
C CYS A 218 3.79 -3.59 -17.55
N LEU A 219 4.76 -2.76 -17.97
CA LEU A 219 4.63 -1.95 -19.18
C LEU A 219 4.62 -2.84 -20.44
N GLN A 220 5.44 -3.88 -20.48
CA GLN A 220 5.46 -4.82 -21.59
C GLN A 220 4.16 -5.63 -21.66
N LEU A 221 3.60 -6.05 -20.52
CA LEU A 221 2.31 -6.72 -20.42
C LEU A 221 1.17 -5.86 -20.99
N ALA A 222 1.20 -4.55 -20.75
CA ALA A 222 0.23 -3.62 -21.32
C ALA A 222 0.26 -3.58 -22.86
N ILE A 223 1.42 -3.86 -23.47
CA ILE A 223 1.58 -3.92 -24.93
C ILE A 223 1.16 -5.29 -25.45
N ASP A 224 1.68 -6.36 -24.86
CA ASP A 224 1.55 -7.71 -25.39
C ASP A 224 0.21 -8.35 -25.05
N ASN A 225 -0.30 -8.10 -23.84
CA ASN A 225 -1.55 -8.67 -23.37
C ASN A 225 -2.36 -7.68 -22.49
N PRO A 226 -2.99 -6.66 -23.11
CA PRO A 226 -3.82 -5.69 -22.39
C PRO A 226 -4.91 -6.31 -21.50
N ALA A 227 -5.45 -7.47 -21.89
CA ALA A 227 -6.50 -8.16 -21.14
C ALA A 227 -6.00 -8.74 -19.81
N GLU A 228 -4.72 -9.13 -19.73
CA GLU A 228 -4.08 -9.52 -18.47
C GLU A 228 -3.56 -8.29 -17.72
N ALA A 229 -3.13 -7.23 -18.41
CA ALA A 229 -2.64 -6.01 -17.77
C ALA A 229 -3.69 -5.37 -16.84
N VAL A 230 -4.98 -5.35 -17.23
CA VAL A 230 -6.06 -4.84 -16.37
C VAL A 230 -6.40 -5.74 -15.18
N ARG A 231 -5.85 -6.95 -15.14
CA ARG A 231 -5.98 -7.92 -14.04
C ARG A 231 -4.70 -8.05 -13.22
N ASN A 232 -3.58 -7.53 -13.72
CA ASN A 232 -2.31 -7.63 -13.03
C ASN A 232 -2.28 -6.71 -11.81
N THR A 233 -2.14 -7.31 -10.62
CA THR A 233 -2.12 -6.56 -9.35
C THR A 233 -1.03 -5.49 -9.32
N HIS A 234 0.14 -5.75 -9.91
CA HIS A 234 1.21 -4.76 -9.98
C HIS A 234 0.93 -3.64 -11.00
N SER A 235 0.34 -3.94 -12.16
CA SER A 235 -0.11 -2.90 -13.11
C SER A 235 -1.17 -2.00 -12.47
N LEU A 236 -2.10 -2.57 -11.71
CA LEU A 236 -3.09 -1.82 -10.93
C LEU A 236 -2.40 -0.95 -9.86
N GLN A 237 -1.46 -1.48 -9.10
CA GLN A 237 -0.72 -0.67 -8.12
C GLN A 237 0.06 0.48 -8.76
N TYR A 238 0.78 0.23 -9.86
CA TYR A 238 1.55 1.26 -10.56
C TYR A 238 0.63 2.35 -11.11
N PHE A 239 -0.48 1.98 -11.74
CA PHE A 239 -1.46 2.95 -12.22
C PHE A 239 -1.98 3.82 -11.09
N ALA A 240 -2.42 3.23 -9.98
CA ALA A 240 -2.97 3.97 -8.84
C ALA A 240 -1.94 4.92 -8.20
N LEU A 241 -0.66 4.51 -8.14
CA LEU A 241 0.45 5.36 -7.72
C LEU A 241 0.67 6.53 -8.66
N ASP A 242 0.84 6.24 -9.96
CA ASP A 242 1.28 7.23 -10.95
C ASP A 242 0.22 8.30 -11.18
N VAL A 243 -1.07 7.93 -11.25
CA VAL A 243 -2.15 8.92 -11.40
C VAL A 243 -2.39 9.74 -10.14
N TYR A 244 -2.22 9.16 -8.95
CA TYR A 244 -2.29 9.95 -7.72
C TYR A 244 -1.09 10.90 -7.60
N ALA A 245 0.10 10.45 -7.99
CA ALA A 245 1.28 11.28 -8.07
C ALA A 245 1.05 12.47 -9.02
N TYR A 246 0.57 12.20 -10.23
CA TYR A 246 0.39 13.18 -11.29
C TYR A 246 -0.78 14.15 -11.04
N ASP A 247 -1.93 13.68 -10.56
CA ASP A 247 -3.11 14.54 -10.42
C ASP A 247 -3.15 15.28 -9.07
N ILE A 248 -2.59 14.67 -8.00
CA ILE A 248 -2.79 15.13 -6.62
C ILE A 248 -1.46 15.52 -5.95
N ALA A 249 -0.49 14.61 -5.89
CA ALA A 249 0.71 14.84 -5.07
C ALA A 249 1.62 15.91 -5.67
N LEU A 250 1.84 15.86 -6.99
CA LEU A 250 2.60 16.84 -7.76
C LEU A 250 1.87 17.16 -9.07
N PRO A 251 0.83 18.01 -9.03
CA PRO A 251 -0.09 18.23 -10.15
C PRO A 251 0.60 18.57 -11.48
N GLY A 252 0.36 17.74 -12.50
CA GLY A 252 0.86 17.93 -13.86
C GLY A 252 2.30 17.47 -14.12
N GLU A 253 3.03 17.06 -13.07
CA GLU A 253 4.43 16.59 -13.15
C GLU A 253 4.55 15.14 -12.66
N GLY A 254 3.94 14.84 -11.50
CA GLY A 254 4.05 13.54 -10.85
C GLY A 254 5.47 13.16 -10.46
N CYS A 255 5.71 11.87 -10.21
CA CYS A 255 7.05 11.33 -10.00
C CYS A 255 7.21 9.98 -10.70
N ALA A 256 6.75 9.91 -11.96
CA ALA A 256 6.83 8.69 -12.76
C ALA A 256 8.25 8.11 -12.82
N GLY A 257 9.27 8.99 -12.88
CA GLY A 257 10.67 8.60 -12.98
C GLY A 257 11.03 8.05 -14.36
N VAL A 258 12.33 7.81 -14.55
CA VAL A 258 12.86 7.09 -15.72
C VAL A 258 13.53 5.84 -15.19
N LEU A 259 13.16 4.68 -15.72
CA LEU A 259 13.72 3.40 -15.29
C LEU A 259 15.24 3.43 -15.53
N LYS A 260 16.01 3.19 -14.46
CA LYS A 260 17.46 3.10 -14.54
C LYS A 260 17.82 1.72 -15.07
N GLU A 261 18.78 1.65 -15.98
CA GLU A 261 19.35 0.36 -16.38
C GLU A 261 19.96 -0.31 -15.13
N GLU A 262 19.53 -1.52 -14.83
CA GLU A 262 20.14 -2.35 -13.81
C GLU A 262 21.62 -2.49 -14.15
N ALA A 263 22.50 -1.93 -13.31
CA ALA A 263 23.93 -2.18 -13.43
C ALA A 263 24.13 -3.69 -13.22
N SER A 264 24.40 -4.41 -14.31
CA SER A 264 24.66 -5.84 -14.28
C SER A 264 25.72 -6.13 -13.23
N SER A 265 25.31 -6.66 -12.08
CA SER A 265 26.21 -7.17 -11.08
C SER A 265 26.78 -8.49 -11.61
N THR A 266 27.80 -8.41 -12.47
CA THR A 266 28.74 -9.50 -12.66
C THR A 266 29.49 -9.68 -11.34
N GLY A 267 28.87 -10.43 -10.43
CA GLY A 267 29.49 -10.88 -9.19
C GLY A 267 30.69 -11.76 -9.54
N ALA A 268 31.86 -11.14 -9.67
CA ALA A 268 33.12 -11.85 -9.56
C ALA A 268 33.22 -12.34 -8.11
N ALA A 269 32.97 -13.64 -7.92
CA ALA A 269 33.21 -14.30 -6.64
C ALA A 269 34.66 -14.07 -6.20
N PRO A 270 34.94 -13.81 -4.91
CA PRO A 270 36.31 -13.80 -4.41
C PRO A 270 36.86 -15.23 -4.48
N ALA A 271 37.84 -15.47 -5.35
CA ALA A 271 38.53 -16.74 -5.40
C ALA A 271 39.35 -16.95 -4.11
N VAL A 272 39.02 -18.01 -3.38
CA VAL A 272 39.79 -18.54 -2.25
C VAL A 272 41.10 -19.14 -2.79
N PRO A 273 42.29 -18.88 -2.19
CA PRO A 273 43.54 -19.41 -2.70
C PRO A 273 43.65 -20.90 -2.36
N SER A 274 43.70 -21.75 -3.38
CA SER A 274 44.03 -23.17 -3.24
C SER A 274 45.44 -23.45 -3.75
N ALA A 275 46.09 -24.40 -3.09
CA ALA A 275 47.54 -24.58 -3.03
C ALA A 275 48.23 -24.90 -4.36
N THR A 276 49.48 -24.45 -4.41
CA THR A 276 50.50 -24.54 -5.46
C THR A 276 50.81 -25.97 -5.88
N ALA A 277 50.78 -26.23 -7.19
CA ALA A 277 51.58 -27.28 -7.83
C ALA A 277 52.42 -26.63 -8.94
N THR A 278 53.72 -26.85 -8.86
CA THR A 278 54.78 -26.22 -9.64
C THR A 278 54.98 -26.95 -10.97
N GLU A 279 54.89 -26.24 -12.10
CA GLU A 279 55.62 -26.59 -13.32
C GLU A 279 55.95 -25.32 -14.13
N ALA A 280 57.09 -25.34 -14.83
CA ALA A 280 57.93 -24.19 -15.16
C ALA A 280 57.70 -23.60 -16.58
N PRO A 281 58.47 -22.59 -17.01
CA PRO A 281 58.02 -21.26 -17.38
C PRO A 281 57.66 -21.08 -18.87
N SER A 282 56.75 -20.16 -19.17
CA SER A 282 56.71 -19.49 -20.48
C SER A 282 56.74 -17.98 -20.29
N GLN A 283 57.78 -17.37 -20.84
CA GLN A 283 57.91 -15.93 -20.95
C GLN A 283 57.03 -15.44 -22.09
N THR A 284 56.09 -14.55 -21.80
CA THR A 284 55.57 -13.58 -22.76
C THR A 284 55.38 -12.24 -22.07
N SER A 285 56.35 -11.39 -22.32
CA SER A 285 56.35 -9.96 -22.12
C SER A 285 55.39 -9.29 -23.11
N ALA A 286 54.32 -8.66 -22.62
CA ALA A 286 53.72 -7.46 -23.21
C ALA A 286 52.62 -6.92 -22.27
N ALA A 287 52.71 -5.65 -21.89
CA ALA A 287 51.61 -4.94 -21.25
C ALA A 287 50.45 -4.78 -22.26
N PRO A 288 49.18 -4.72 -21.80
CA PRO A 288 48.07 -4.45 -22.70
C PRO A 288 48.22 -3.05 -23.32
N THR A 289 48.18 -2.99 -24.63
CA THR A 289 48.22 -1.75 -25.41
C THR A 289 46.87 -1.07 -25.32
N GLU A 290 46.84 0.16 -24.80
CA GLU A 290 45.63 0.97 -24.67
C GLU A 290 45.51 1.88 -25.89
N CYS A 291 44.35 1.83 -26.56
CA CYS A 291 44.07 2.65 -27.74
C CYS A 291 42.93 3.63 -27.47
N HIS A 292 43.05 4.86 -27.94
CA HIS A 292 41.94 5.82 -27.96
C HIS A 292 41.89 6.62 -29.26
N THR A 293 40.68 7.08 -29.59
CA THR A 293 40.37 7.75 -30.85
C THR A 293 40.05 9.22 -30.60
N HIS A 294 40.70 10.11 -31.35
CA HIS A 294 40.40 11.53 -31.31
C HIS A 294 39.19 11.88 -32.19
N ALA A 295 38.61 13.05 -31.96
CA ALA A 295 37.40 13.51 -32.64
C ALA A 295 37.58 13.73 -34.17
N ASP A 296 38.81 13.75 -34.67
CA ASP A 296 39.14 13.76 -36.10
C ASP A 296 39.26 12.35 -36.70
N GLY A 297 39.00 11.31 -35.90
CA GLY A 297 39.00 9.90 -36.32
C GLY A 297 40.37 9.23 -36.29
N VAL A 298 41.42 9.91 -35.82
CA VAL A 298 42.77 9.32 -35.70
C VAL A 298 42.86 8.50 -34.41
N VAL A 299 43.32 7.25 -34.52
CA VAL A 299 43.50 6.32 -33.40
C VAL A 299 44.98 6.25 -33.02
N HIS A 300 45.27 6.42 -31.73
CA HIS A 300 46.58 6.17 -31.15
C HIS A 300 46.53 4.99 -30.19
N CYS A 301 47.52 4.11 -30.29
CA CYS A 301 47.72 2.95 -29.42
C CYS A 301 49.13 3.03 -28.82
N SER A 302 49.26 2.83 -27.51
CA SER A 302 50.56 2.73 -26.80
C SER A 302 50.77 1.36 -26.19
#